data_AF-A0A2K3J9C7-F1
#
_entry.id   AF-A0A2K3J9C7-F1
#
_cell.length_a   1.000
_cell.length_b   1.000
_cell.length_c   1.000
_cell.angle_alpha   90.00
_cell.angle_beta   90.00
_cell.angle_gamma   90.00
#
_symmetry.space_group_name_H-M   'P 1'
#
loop_
_entity.id
_entity.type
_entity.pdbx_description
1 polymer ?
#
loop_
_entity_poly.entity_id
_entity_poly.type
_entity_poly.pdbx_seq_one_letter_code
_entity_poly.pdbx_strand_id
1 'polypeptide(L)'
;MGFTTKDFEEKGLNHEQISYIMAERDKEKQADKAKIKSLESAISEKDNTITELNDTIKSFDGKDETLKDLQDKIANYEKSENDRKELEKQQQIESEIKNRFIAALGEQKFKHADIETGRFNAFKTALNDEKFKGKGDGEIFTEITN
;
A
#
# COMPACT_ATOMS: atom_id res chain seq x y z
N MET A 1 35.55 20.79 47.40
CA MET A 1 36.51 20.76 48.53
C MET A 1 35.86 20.00 49.66
N GLY A 2 36.51 18.98 50.21
CA GLY A 2 35.95 18.21 51.34
C GLY A 2 36.48 18.75 52.66
N PHE A 3 35.63 18.78 53.69
CA PHE A 3 36.06 19.06 55.07
C PHE A 3 37.05 18.01 55.58
N THR A 4 38.11 18.46 56.25
CA THR A 4 39.16 17.63 56.87
C THR A 4 38.85 17.36 58.34
N THR A 5 39.57 16.41 58.97
CA THR A 5 39.48 16.14 60.42
C THR A 5 39.71 17.41 61.23
N LYS A 6 40.72 18.18 60.82
CA LYS A 6 41.10 19.44 61.46
C LYS A 6 39.98 20.49 61.40
N ASP A 7 39.24 20.55 60.30
CA ASP A 7 38.09 21.47 60.15
C ASP A 7 36.94 21.13 61.11
N PHE A 8 36.82 19.89 61.55
CA PHE A 8 35.81 19.46 62.52
C PHE A 8 36.30 19.57 63.96
N GLU A 9 37.59 19.32 64.21
CA GLU A 9 38.24 19.59 65.51
C GLU A 9 38.16 21.07 65.87
N GLU A 10 38.42 21.97 64.90
CA GLU A 10 38.30 23.43 65.07
C GLU A 10 36.85 23.88 65.34
N LYS A 11 35.85 23.05 65.01
CA LYS A 11 34.42 23.26 65.32
C LYS A 11 33.99 22.64 66.65
N GLY A 12 34.92 22.10 67.43
CA GLY A 12 34.66 21.56 68.77
C GLY A 12 34.06 20.15 68.79
N LEU A 13 34.10 19.42 67.67
CA LEU A 13 33.68 18.01 67.64
C LEU A 13 34.77 17.12 68.26
N ASN A 14 34.36 16.11 69.01
CA ASN A 14 35.30 15.12 69.54
C ASN A 14 35.66 14.05 68.49
N HIS A 15 36.71 13.28 68.76
CA HIS A 15 37.22 12.29 67.81
C HIS A 15 36.16 11.28 67.35
N GLU A 16 35.31 10.80 68.27
CA GLU A 16 34.27 9.81 67.96
C GLU A 16 33.18 10.38 67.03
N GLN A 17 32.76 11.63 67.27
CA GLN A 17 31.82 12.35 66.40
C GLN A 17 32.40 12.58 65.01
N ILE A 18 33.69 12.92 64.93
CA ILE A 18 34.39 13.13 63.65
C ILE A 18 34.50 11.81 62.87
N SER A 19 34.90 10.72 63.54
CA SER A 19 34.97 9.40 62.92
C SER A 19 33.61 8.94 62.38
N TYR A 20 32.53 9.16 63.13
CA TYR A 20 31.17 8.86 62.69
C TYR A 20 30.79 9.66 61.44
N ILE A 21 31.00 10.98 61.44
CA ILE A 21 30.68 11.86 60.31
C ILE A 21 31.48 11.46 59.06
N MET A 22 32.77 11.14 59.21
CA MET A 22 33.60 10.69 58.08
C MET A 22 33.11 9.37 57.51
N ALA A 23 32.77 8.41 58.38
CA ALA A 23 32.25 7.11 57.95
C ALA A 23 30.92 7.25 57.18
N GLU A 24 29.99 8.09 57.64
CA GLU A 24 28.73 8.35 56.93
C GLU A 24 28.98 9.03 55.57
N ARG A 25 29.88 10.01 55.51
CA ARG A 25 30.23 10.68 54.23
C ARG A 25 30.91 9.73 53.24
N ASP A 26 31.73 8.81 53.72
CA ASP A 26 32.36 7.81 52.86
C ASP A 26 31.32 6.81 52.32
N LYS A 27 30.31 6.44 53.12
CA LYS A 27 29.16 5.64 52.64
C LYS A 27 28.37 6.38 51.57
N GLU A 28 28.01 7.65 51.80
CA GLU A 28 27.30 8.49 50.83
C GLU A 28 28.09 8.60 49.51
N LYS A 29 29.40 8.87 49.60
CA LYS A 29 30.27 8.97 48.43
C LYS A 29 30.37 7.65 47.65
N GLN A 30 30.36 6.51 48.33
CA GLN A 30 30.32 5.20 47.68
C GLN A 30 28.98 4.96 46.99
N ALA A 31 27.86 5.34 47.63
CA ALA A 31 26.53 5.25 47.02
C ALA A 31 26.40 6.14 45.78
N ASP A 32 26.90 7.37 45.84
CA ASP A 32 26.91 8.30 44.70
C ASP A 32 27.75 7.77 43.54
N LYS A 33 28.94 7.22 43.82
CA LYS A 33 29.78 6.59 42.78
C LYS A 33 29.07 5.41 42.11
N ALA A 34 28.40 4.56 42.89
CA ALA A 34 27.64 3.44 42.35
C ALA A 34 26.49 3.93 41.46
N LYS A 35 25.79 4.99 41.89
CA LYS A 35 24.71 5.62 41.13
C LYS A 35 25.22 6.26 39.83
N ILE A 36 26.34 6.98 39.87
CA ILE A 36 26.97 7.57 38.68
C ILE A 36 27.31 6.47 37.68
N LYS A 37 27.98 5.40 38.11
CA LYS A 37 28.33 4.28 37.24
C LYS A 37 27.10 3.62 36.61
N SER A 38 26.02 3.46 37.38
CA SER A 38 24.76 2.95 36.87
C SER A 38 24.13 3.87 35.83
N LEU A 39 24.19 5.19 36.03
CA LEU A 39 23.67 6.17 35.08
C LEU A 39 24.51 6.21 33.81
N GLU A 40 25.84 6.13 33.92
CA GLU A 40 26.76 6.03 32.78
C GLU A 40 26.46 4.79 31.92
N SER A 41 26.24 3.64 32.55
CA SER A 41 25.82 2.42 31.84
C SER A 41 24.46 2.61 31.14
N ALA A 42 23.48 3.18 31.83
CA ALA A 42 22.15 3.43 31.25
C ALA A 42 22.18 4.43 30.08
N ILE A 43 23.05 5.43 30.12
CA ILE A 43 23.26 6.37 29.01
C ILE A 43 23.87 5.63 27.81
N SER A 44 24.92 4.83 28.04
CA SER A 44 25.56 4.07 26.97
C SER A 44 24.60 3.09 26.28
N GLU A 45 23.71 2.43 27.04
CA GLU A 45 22.68 1.55 26.47
C GLU A 45 21.68 2.32 25.60
N LYS A 46 21.28 3.52 26.03
CA LYS A 46 20.38 4.38 25.27
C LYS A 46 21.03 4.90 23.99
N ASP A 47 22.31 5.28 24.03
CA ASP A 47 23.05 5.73 22.85
C ASP A 47 23.17 4.61 21.78
N ASN A 48 23.40 3.37 22.23
CA ASN A 48 23.39 2.21 21.34
C ASN A 48 21.99 2.00 20.72
N THR A 49 20.93 2.06 21.53
CA THR A 49 19.54 1.94 21.04
C THR A 49 19.20 3.03 20.02
N ILE A 50 19.62 4.27 20.25
CA ILE A 50 19.39 5.39 19.32
C ILE A 50 20.12 5.13 18.00
N THR A 51 21.34 4.60 18.05
CA THR A 51 22.11 4.25 16.84
C THR A 51 21.38 3.17 16.03
N GLU A 52 20.94 2.09 16.66
CA GLU A 52 20.21 1.00 16.02
C GLU A 52 18.88 1.48 15.39
N LEU A 53 18.13 2.33 16.09
CA LEU A 53 16.89 2.91 15.57
C LEU A 53 17.15 3.82 14.37
N ASN A 54 18.21 4.63 14.40
CA ASN A 54 18.57 5.48 13.26
C ASN A 54 18.96 4.65 12.02
N ASP A 55 19.71 3.57 12.20
CA ASP A 55 20.06 2.67 11.10
C ASP A 55 18.81 1.95 10.56
N THR A 56 17.88 1.57 11.45
CA THR A 56 16.58 1.03 11.08
C THR A 56 15.78 2.03 10.25
N ILE A 57 15.67 3.29 10.67
CA ILE A 57 14.96 4.35 9.94
C ILE A 57 15.57 4.56 8.55
N LYS A 58 16.91 4.65 8.45
CA LYS A 58 17.60 4.75 7.14
C LYS A 58 17.33 3.56 6.23
N SER A 59 17.14 2.36 6.80
CA SER A 59 16.79 1.16 6.02
C SER A 59 15.37 1.18 5.45
N PHE A 60 14.50 2.05 5.98
CA PHE A 60 13.14 2.28 5.48
C PHE A 60 13.02 3.50 4.56
N ASP A 61 13.97 4.43 4.63
CA ASP A 61 14.00 5.61 3.75
C ASP A 61 14.03 5.19 2.27
N GLY A 62 13.10 5.72 1.47
CA GLY A 62 12.90 5.37 0.05
C GLY A 62 12.12 4.07 -0.26
N LYS A 63 11.82 3.22 0.74
CA LYS A 63 10.99 2.01 0.52
C LYS A 63 9.50 2.33 0.35
N ASP A 64 8.99 3.38 0.99
CA ASP A 64 7.59 3.78 0.85
C ASP A 64 7.27 4.29 -0.56
N GLU A 65 8.18 5.02 -1.19
CA GLU A 65 8.07 5.41 -2.59
C GLU A 65 8.06 4.18 -3.51
N THR A 66 8.89 3.17 -3.20
CA THR A 66 8.93 1.90 -3.94
C THR A 66 7.64 1.11 -3.79
N LEU A 67 7.07 1.05 -2.58
CA LEU A 67 5.81 0.35 -2.33
C LEU A 67 4.64 1.01 -3.07
N LYS A 68 4.56 2.34 -3.04
CA LYS A 68 3.53 3.09 -3.75
C LYS A 68 3.64 2.92 -5.28
N ASP A 69 4.85 3.02 -5.84
CA ASP A 69 5.07 2.78 -7.27
C ASP A 69 4.68 1.37 -7.71
N LEU A 70 4.96 0.35 -6.88
CA LEU A 70 4.53 -1.02 -7.14
C LEU A 70 3.00 -1.18 -7.08
N GLN A 71 2.33 -0.53 -6.12
CA GLN A 71 0.86 -0.53 -6.03
C GLN A 71 0.21 0.13 -7.24
N ASP A 72 0.73 1.29 -7.68
CA ASP A 72 0.25 2.00 -8.85
C ASP A 72 0.44 1.17 -10.13
N LYS A 73 1.58 0.48 -10.27
CA LYS A 73 1.82 -0.46 -11.37
C LYS A 73 0.84 -1.62 -11.37
N ILE A 74 0.58 -2.24 -10.21
CA ILE A 74 -0.39 -3.33 -10.09
C ILE A 74 -1.79 -2.86 -10.50
N ALA A 75 -2.25 -1.71 -9.98
CA ALA A 75 -3.56 -1.16 -10.34
C ALA A 75 -3.69 -0.88 -11.85
N ASN A 76 -2.63 -0.36 -12.47
CA ASN A 76 -2.60 -0.13 -13.92
C ASN A 76 -2.65 -1.45 -14.71
N TYR A 77 -1.93 -2.48 -14.28
CA TYR A 77 -1.97 -3.81 -14.92
C TYR A 77 -3.35 -4.47 -14.80
N GLU A 78 -3.96 -4.42 -13.61
CA GLU A 78 -5.31 -4.96 -13.39
C GLU A 78 -6.36 -4.28 -14.28
N LYS A 79 -6.28 -2.95 -14.39
CA LYS A 79 -7.16 -2.19 -15.30
C LYS A 79 -6.95 -2.60 -16.76
N SER A 80 -5.70 -2.62 -17.22
CA SER A 80 -5.39 -2.97 -18.62
C SER A 80 -5.85 -4.39 -18.97
N GLU A 81 -5.75 -5.34 -18.04
CA GLU A 81 -6.16 -6.72 -18.27
C GLU A 81 -7.69 -6.86 -18.30
N ASN A 82 -8.40 -6.10 -17.47
CA ASN A 82 -9.86 -6.04 -17.54
C ASN A 82 -10.35 -5.41 -18.86
N ASP A 83 -9.71 -4.32 -19.30
CA ASP A 83 -10.00 -3.67 -20.58
C ASP A 83 -9.77 -4.64 -21.75
N ARG A 84 -8.68 -5.44 -21.73
CA ARG A 84 -8.40 -6.49 -22.73
C ARG A 84 -9.49 -7.55 -22.76
N LYS A 85 -9.89 -8.08 -21.59
CA LYS A 85 -10.93 -9.11 -21.49
C LYS A 85 -12.28 -8.61 -21.99
N GLU A 86 -12.65 -7.38 -21.65
CA GLU A 86 -13.90 -6.77 -22.10
C GLU A 86 -13.87 -6.55 -23.62
N LEU A 87 -12.74 -6.09 -24.18
CA LEU A 87 -12.58 -5.95 -25.62
C LEU A 87 -12.68 -7.30 -26.34
N GLU A 88 -12.04 -8.36 -25.82
CA GLU A 88 -12.12 -9.71 -26.39
C GLU A 88 -13.56 -10.25 -26.36
N LYS A 89 -14.27 -10.03 -25.26
CA LYS A 89 -15.68 -10.41 -25.14
C LYS A 89 -16.56 -9.65 -26.12
N GLN A 90 -16.34 -8.35 -26.29
CA GLN A 90 -17.06 -7.53 -27.26
C GLN A 90 -16.79 -7.99 -28.70
N GLN A 91 -15.55 -8.32 -29.04
CA GLN A 91 -15.19 -8.87 -30.35
C GLN A 91 -15.85 -10.23 -30.62
N GLN A 92 -15.92 -11.10 -29.60
CA GLN A 92 -16.62 -12.39 -29.70
C GLN A 92 -18.12 -12.18 -29.95
N ILE A 93 -18.77 -11.32 -29.15
CA ILE A 93 -20.19 -10.97 -29.34
C ILE A 93 -20.41 -10.37 -30.73
N GLU A 94 -19.54 -9.46 -31.20
CA GLU A 94 -19.64 -8.88 -32.54
C GLU A 94 -19.55 -9.94 -33.64
N SER A 95 -18.61 -10.90 -33.49
CA SER A 95 -18.43 -12.00 -34.43
C SER A 95 -19.64 -12.94 -34.44
N GLU A 96 -20.18 -13.26 -33.26
CA GLU A 96 -21.39 -14.07 -33.13
C GLU A 96 -22.60 -13.40 -33.79
N ILE A 97 -22.81 -12.10 -33.56
CA ILE A 97 -23.88 -11.33 -34.19
C ILE A 97 -23.69 -11.28 -35.71
N LYS A 98 -22.45 -11.14 -36.18
CA LYS A 98 -22.13 -11.17 -37.61
C LYS A 98 -22.44 -12.52 -38.25
N ASN A 99 -22.11 -13.62 -37.57
CA ASN A 99 -22.45 -14.96 -38.05
C ASN A 99 -23.96 -15.18 -38.11
N ARG A 100 -24.71 -14.72 -37.09
CA ARG A 100 -26.18 -14.73 -37.07
C ARG A 100 -26.78 -13.93 -38.21
N PHE A 101 -26.24 -12.73 -38.47
CA PHE A 101 -26.66 -11.90 -39.60
C PHE A 101 -26.42 -12.58 -40.95
N ILE A 102 -25.23 -13.17 -41.15
CA ILE A 102 -24.91 -13.90 -42.39
C ILE A 102 -25.86 -15.09 -42.57
N ALA A 103 -26.17 -15.82 -41.49
CA ALA A 103 -27.12 -16.92 -41.54
C ALA A 103 -28.55 -16.46 -41.87
N ALA A 104 -28.99 -15.33 -41.32
CA ALA A 104 -30.30 -14.75 -41.59
C ALA A 104 -30.42 -14.18 -43.02
N LEU A 105 -29.32 -13.67 -43.57
CA LEU A 105 -29.24 -13.16 -44.94
C LEU A 105 -29.45 -14.28 -45.98
N GLY A 106 -29.01 -15.50 -45.66
CA GLY A 106 -29.11 -16.65 -46.56
C GLY A 106 -28.39 -16.41 -47.88
N GLU A 107 -29.12 -16.50 -49.01
CA GLU A 107 -28.57 -16.30 -50.36
C GLU A 107 -28.58 -14.83 -50.82
N GLN A 108 -29.20 -13.92 -50.05
CA GLN A 108 -29.32 -12.52 -50.44
C GLN A 108 -27.94 -11.85 -50.48
N LYS A 109 -27.69 -11.06 -51.53
CA LYS A 109 -26.42 -10.33 -51.70
C LYS A 109 -26.67 -8.83 -51.78
N PHE A 110 -25.80 -8.06 -51.14
CA PHE A 110 -25.81 -6.61 -51.25
C PHE A 110 -24.93 -6.16 -52.41
N LYS A 111 -25.39 -5.16 -53.16
CA LYS A 111 -24.61 -4.57 -54.27
C LYS A 111 -23.50 -3.63 -53.79
N HIS A 112 -23.60 -3.13 -52.55
CA HIS A 112 -22.66 -2.20 -51.94
C HIS A 112 -22.42 -2.55 -50.47
N ALA A 113 -21.17 -2.42 -50.01
CA ALA A 113 -20.74 -2.72 -48.65
C ALA A 113 -21.41 -1.81 -47.59
N ASP A 114 -21.73 -0.56 -47.95
CA ASP A 114 -22.39 0.38 -47.04
C ASP A 114 -23.82 -0.06 -46.71
N ILE A 115 -24.51 -0.69 -47.67
CA ILE A 115 -25.85 -1.23 -47.47
C ILE A 115 -25.79 -2.44 -46.54
N GLU A 116 -24.82 -3.33 -46.75
CA GLU A 116 -24.58 -4.49 -45.88
C GLU A 116 -24.28 -4.04 -44.45
N THR A 117 -23.40 -3.05 -44.29
CA THR A 117 -23.02 -2.47 -42.99
C THR A 117 -24.23 -1.83 -42.31
N GLY A 118 -25.04 -1.05 -43.04
CA GLY A 118 -26.26 -0.46 -42.52
C GLY A 118 -27.28 -1.52 -42.06
N ARG A 119 -27.45 -2.59 -42.83
CA ARG A 119 -28.35 -3.71 -42.48
C ARG A 119 -27.85 -4.53 -41.30
N PHE A 120 -26.55 -4.77 -41.22
CA PHE A 120 -25.93 -5.39 -40.05
C PHE A 120 -26.16 -4.56 -38.79
N ASN A 121 -25.97 -3.23 -38.85
CA ASN A 121 -26.22 -2.33 -37.71
C ASN A 121 -27.69 -2.30 -37.30
N ALA A 122 -28.61 -2.30 -38.25
CA ALA A 122 -30.05 -2.40 -37.98
C ALA A 122 -30.40 -3.75 -37.32
N PHE A 123 -29.83 -4.86 -37.80
CA PHE A 123 -30.00 -6.18 -37.22
C PHE A 123 -29.46 -6.25 -35.78
N LYS A 124 -28.25 -5.76 -35.56
CA LYS A 124 -27.62 -5.66 -34.23
C LYS A 124 -28.49 -4.86 -33.24
N THR A 125 -29.10 -3.76 -33.71
CA THR A 125 -30.00 -2.94 -32.89
C THR A 125 -31.28 -3.70 -32.57
N ALA A 126 -31.86 -4.38 -33.56
CA ALA A 126 -33.08 -5.16 -33.43
C ALA A 126 -32.98 -6.31 -32.42
N LEU A 127 -31.80 -6.95 -32.30
CA LEU A 127 -31.57 -8.02 -31.32
C LEU A 127 -31.80 -7.60 -29.86
N ASN A 128 -31.72 -6.30 -29.55
CA ASN A 128 -31.89 -5.77 -28.20
C ASN A 128 -33.22 -5.00 -28.01
N ASP A 129 -34.02 -4.89 -29.07
CA ASP A 129 -35.26 -4.12 -29.05
C ASP A 129 -36.44 -5.02 -28.64
N GLU A 130 -37.24 -4.54 -27.68
CA GLU A 130 -38.37 -5.28 -27.11
C GLU A 130 -39.37 -5.74 -28.17
N LYS A 131 -39.52 -5.01 -29.28
CA LYS A 131 -40.46 -5.39 -30.36
C LYS A 131 -40.08 -6.68 -31.08
N PHE A 132 -38.82 -7.09 -30.99
CA PHE A 132 -38.30 -8.32 -31.60
C PHE A 132 -38.10 -9.44 -30.59
N LYS A 133 -38.49 -9.24 -29.32
CA LYS A 133 -38.34 -10.24 -28.27
C LYS A 133 -39.11 -11.52 -28.65
N GLY A 134 -38.40 -12.64 -28.68
CA GLY A 134 -38.96 -13.95 -29.04
C GLY A 134 -39.02 -14.25 -30.54
N LYS A 135 -38.63 -13.29 -31.40
CA LYS A 135 -38.50 -13.54 -32.85
C LYS A 135 -37.17 -14.19 -33.18
N GLY A 136 -37.16 -15.01 -34.23
CA GLY A 136 -35.96 -15.62 -34.77
C GLY A 136 -35.16 -14.67 -35.67
N ASP A 137 -33.88 -14.98 -35.90
CA ASP A 137 -32.97 -14.12 -36.69
C ASP A 137 -33.49 -13.82 -38.10
N GLY A 138 -34.09 -14.80 -38.78
CA GLY A 138 -34.69 -14.60 -40.11
C GLY A 138 -35.94 -13.69 -40.09
N GLU A 139 -36.76 -13.77 -39.05
CA GLU A 139 -37.95 -12.91 -38.88
C GLU A 139 -37.53 -11.46 -38.62
N ILE A 140 -36.54 -11.28 -37.74
CA ILE A 140 -35.93 -9.97 -37.46
C ILE A 140 -35.37 -9.38 -38.75
N PHE A 141 -34.55 -10.15 -39.49
CA PHE A 141 -33.95 -9.70 -40.74
C PHE A 141 -34.99 -9.30 -41.80
N THR A 142 -36.08 -10.06 -41.91
CA THR A 142 -37.19 -9.76 -42.83
C THR A 142 -37.88 -8.45 -42.45
N GLU A 143 -38.18 -8.25 -41.16
CA GLU A 143 -38.87 -7.04 -40.69
C GLU A 143 -38.04 -5.77 -40.78
N ILE A 144 -36.71 -5.82 -40.61
CA ILE A 144 -35.85 -4.64 -40.79
C ILE A 144 -35.54 -4.32 -42.26
N THR A 145 -35.91 -5.22 -43.17
CA THR A 145 -35.66 -5.09 -44.61
C THR A 145 -36.92 -4.73 -45.40
N ASN A 146 -38.10 -5.04 -44.85
CA ASN A 146 -39.41 -4.62 -45.36
C ASN A 146 -39.75 -3.15 -45.05
#